data_AF-A0A077W6M0-F1
#
_entry.id   AF-A0A077W6M0-F1
#
_cell.length_a   1.000
_cell.length_b   1.000
_cell.length_c   1.000
_cell.angle_alpha   90.00
_cell.angle_beta   90.00
_cell.angle_gamma   90.00
#
_symmetry.space_group_name_H-M   'P 1'
#
loop_
_entity.id
_entity.type
_entity.pdbx_description
1 polymer ?
#
loop_
_entity_poly.entity_id
_entity_poly.type
_entity_poly.pdbx_seq_one_letter_code
_entity_poly.pdbx_strand_id
1 'polypeptide(L)'
;MATLALVPILVTLCKVKASINSTITAAQAIASRGCDDMNAAAARIVSIPAVLQERAYTEVQTTADNLLRGLITVIDTLKGIVLWIIGLYKSTFRCLLGLAVNGVMSVVTKIAGPVQETAENILQGGANVLQQLVGNNQPNQQVSLGDWAGGMKDVQQKVQQWTNSDNDPLNTLIGAPFEKIKEDIHASLGQWKPPNYNETKVIASSNQELHATWCTAEPLVNALNDTKTKLHTVIYICIVLVVLFLVITICINMLYMRRRSQFLTQWRRQLAYDLSHNVKEQNTALQKEQLVVEQELVLFGDAHEHSASTLVDPHSRMARWIRTLTIHRYAVYCLLVGVVGLVATFTLHVIIDKVMAGLAPGFDAAANAWTSDIAGSATSSALHQLDVQLEQINTWITQAEKDMNEQAFGVVRSIATAANSTLGVVTQHVTDFVQTTLGGTILEQPAKDVLDCVMMFKIEKIEQGLDYIVSRMLSSDVS
;
A
#
# COMPACT_ATOMS: atom_id res chain seq x y z
N MET A 1 -64.07 24.21 -30.71
CA MET A 1 -63.35 24.89 -29.60
C MET A 1 -62.79 23.89 -28.59
N ALA A 2 -63.55 22.89 -28.10
CA ALA A 2 -63.02 21.83 -27.22
C ALA A 2 -61.77 21.11 -27.80
N THR A 3 -61.71 20.94 -29.12
CA THR A 3 -60.57 20.35 -29.84
C THR A 3 -59.27 21.17 -29.69
N LEU A 4 -59.34 22.50 -29.59
CA LEU A 4 -58.17 23.37 -29.43
C LEU A 4 -57.58 23.32 -28.01
N ALA A 5 -58.41 23.00 -27.00
CA ALA A 5 -57.97 22.90 -25.61
C ALA A 5 -57.24 21.58 -25.30
N LEU A 6 -57.47 20.51 -26.08
CA LEU A 6 -56.87 19.19 -25.84
C LEU A 6 -55.45 19.06 -26.42
N VAL A 7 -55.12 19.82 -27.47
CA VAL A 7 -53.79 19.86 -28.07
C VAL A 7 -52.68 20.25 -27.07
N PRO A 8 -52.79 21.35 -26.29
CA PRO A 8 -51.74 21.70 -25.33
C PRO A 8 -51.58 20.67 -24.20
N ILE A 9 -52.65 19.97 -23.81
CA ILE A 9 -52.60 18.88 -22.82
C ILE A 9 -51.77 17.71 -23.38
N LEU A 10 -52.01 17.32 -24.63
CA LEU A 10 -51.24 16.28 -25.31
C LEU A 10 -49.74 16.65 -25.40
N VAL A 11 -49.43 17.89 -25.80
CA VAL A 11 -48.05 18.39 -25.85
C VAL A 11 -47.40 18.35 -24.47
N THR A 12 -48.14 18.70 -23.42
CA THR A 12 -47.64 18.68 -22.04
C THR A 12 -47.32 17.26 -21.59
N LEU A 13 -48.19 16.28 -21.87
CA LEU A 13 -47.94 14.85 -21.61
C LEU A 13 -46.70 14.34 -22.34
N CYS A 14 -46.51 14.72 -23.61
CA CYS A 14 -45.30 14.37 -24.37
C CYS A 14 -44.04 14.97 -23.75
N LYS A 15 -44.07 16.23 -23.30
CA LYS A 15 -42.95 16.88 -22.60
C LYS A 15 -42.64 16.20 -21.28
N VAL A 16 -43.64 15.85 -20.49
CA VAL A 16 -43.47 15.12 -19.23
C VAL A 16 -42.81 13.76 -19.47
N LYS A 17 -43.27 12.99 -20.46
CA LYS A 17 -42.65 11.72 -20.85
C LYS A 17 -41.17 11.90 -21.22
N ALA A 18 -40.85 12.91 -22.04
CA ALA A 18 -39.48 13.20 -22.42
C ALA A 18 -38.62 13.59 -21.21
N SER A 19 -39.15 14.42 -20.32
CA SER A 19 -38.49 14.84 -19.09
C SER A 19 -38.19 13.66 -18.16
N ILE A 20 -39.13 12.74 -17.98
CA ILE A 20 -38.94 11.53 -17.16
C ILE A 20 -37.82 10.68 -17.74
N ASN A 21 -37.81 10.49 -19.06
CA ASN A 21 -36.78 9.71 -19.72
C ASN A 21 -35.39 10.33 -19.51
N SER A 22 -35.26 11.65 -19.66
CA SER A 22 -33.98 12.33 -19.42
C SER A 22 -33.55 12.24 -17.95
N THR A 23 -34.46 12.45 -16.99
CA THR A 23 -34.13 12.42 -15.56
C THR A 23 -33.72 11.03 -15.09
N ILE A 24 -34.43 9.98 -15.51
CA ILE A 24 -34.08 8.60 -15.13
C ILE A 24 -32.77 8.17 -15.78
N THR A 25 -32.54 8.51 -17.05
CA THR A 25 -31.27 8.20 -17.73
C THR A 25 -30.09 8.93 -17.06
N ALA A 26 -30.29 10.18 -16.65
CA ALA A 26 -29.29 10.93 -15.89
C ALA A 26 -29.01 10.27 -14.54
N ALA A 27 -30.05 9.85 -13.81
CA ALA A 27 -29.90 9.14 -12.53
C ALA A 27 -29.14 7.81 -12.69
N GLN A 28 -29.41 7.04 -13.75
CA GLN A 28 -28.69 5.80 -14.07
C GLN A 28 -27.21 6.06 -14.37
N ALA A 29 -26.91 7.11 -15.13
CA ALA A 29 -25.55 7.51 -15.43
C ALA A 29 -24.80 7.96 -14.17
N ILE A 30 -25.46 8.68 -13.26
CA ILE A 30 -24.88 9.08 -11.97
C ILE A 30 -24.59 7.86 -11.09
N ALA A 31 -25.53 6.91 -11.00
CA ALA A 31 -25.34 5.68 -10.25
C ALA A 31 -24.15 4.84 -10.78
N SER A 32 -24.07 4.70 -12.10
CA SER A 32 -23.00 3.92 -12.75
C SER A 32 -21.63 4.58 -12.54
N ARG A 33 -21.52 5.89 -12.80
CA ARG A 33 -20.29 6.66 -12.56
C ARG A 33 -19.87 6.63 -11.09
N GLY A 34 -20.84 6.73 -10.17
CA GLY A 34 -20.56 6.63 -8.74
C GLY A 34 -19.89 5.29 -8.39
N CYS A 35 -20.40 4.18 -8.94
CA CYS A 35 -19.74 2.88 -8.75
C CYS A 35 -18.37 2.80 -9.44
N ASP A 36 -18.21 3.35 -10.64
CA ASP A 36 -16.93 3.35 -11.35
C ASP A 36 -15.85 4.11 -10.57
N ASP A 37 -16.20 5.28 -10.02
CA ASP A 37 -15.31 6.08 -9.18
C ASP A 37 -14.93 5.34 -7.89
N MET A 38 -15.90 4.66 -7.25
CA MET A 38 -15.64 3.83 -6.07
C MET A 38 -14.75 2.63 -6.39
N ASN A 39 -14.99 1.94 -7.50
CA ASN A 39 -14.15 0.83 -7.95
C ASN A 39 -12.72 1.29 -8.26
N ALA A 40 -12.57 2.46 -8.91
CA ALA A 40 -11.26 3.04 -9.18
C ALA A 40 -10.53 3.43 -7.88
N ALA A 41 -11.24 3.97 -6.89
CA ALA A 41 -10.67 4.28 -5.58
C ALA A 41 -10.24 3.01 -4.82
N ALA A 42 -11.10 1.98 -4.79
CA ALA A 42 -10.80 0.69 -4.18
C ALA A 42 -9.60 -0.01 -4.85
N ALA A 43 -9.53 0.01 -6.18
CA ALA A 43 -8.40 -0.54 -6.93
C ALA A 43 -7.08 0.13 -6.55
N ARG A 44 -7.08 1.45 -6.37
CA ARG A 44 -5.88 2.17 -5.92
C ARG A 44 -5.45 1.72 -4.53
N ILE A 45 -6.39 1.61 -3.59
CA ILE A 45 -6.09 1.18 -2.22
C ILE A 45 -5.52 -0.23 -2.21
N VAL A 46 -6.16 -1.17 -2.90
CA VAL A 46 -5.71 -2.57 -3.00
C VAL A 46 -4.40 -2.72 -3.76
N SER A 47 -4.02 -1.75 -4.60
CA SER A 47 -2.73 -1.77 -5.30
C SER A 47 -1.53 -1.26 -4.46
N ILE A 48 -1.77 -0.58 -3.32
CA ILE A 48 -0.70 -0.01 -2.49
C ILE A 48 0.28 -1.08 -1.99
N PRO A 49 -0.16 -2.24 -1.46
CA PRO A 49 0.74 -3.28 -0.97
C PRO A 49 1.74 -3.76 -2.03
N ALA A 50 1.33 -3.86 -3.30
CA ALA A 50 2.23 -4.25 -4.38
C ALA A 50 3.43 -3.31 -4.52
N VAL A 51 3.17 -1.99 -4.49
CA VAL A 51 4.22 -0.97 -4.59
C VAL A 51 5.09 -0.95 -3.33
N LEU A 52 4.49 -1.10 -2.15
CA LEU A 52 5.24 -1.18 -0.89
C LEU A 52 6.16 -2.39 -0.85
N GLN A 53 5.69 -3.52 -1.38
CA GLN A 53 6.43 -4.77 -1.43
C GLN A 53 7.66 -4.68 -2.35
N GLU A 54 7.52 -4.09 -3.55
CA GLU A 54 8.66 -3.88 -4.45
C GLU A 54 9.76 -3.07 -3.75
N ARG A 55 9.37 -1.98 -3.06
CA ARG A 55 10.31 -1.17 -2.27
C ARG A 55 10.92 -1.96 -1.13
N ALA A 56 10.11 -2.67 -0.35
CA ALA A 56 10.57 -3.48 0.78
C ALA A 56 11.59 -4.54 0.33
N TYR A 57 11.35 -5.20 -0.80
CA TYR A 57 12.29 -6.17 -1.39
C TYR A 57 13.65 -5.52 -1.68
N THR A 58 13.65 -4.38 -2.38
CA THR A 58 14.90 -3.67 -2.71
C THR A 58 15.63 -3.15 -1.48
N GLU A 59 14.91 -2.70 -0.46
CA GLU A 59 15.48 -2.18 0.78
C GLU A 59 16.07 -3.30 1.64
N VAL A 60 15.39 -4.43 1.78
CA VAL A 60 15.92 -5.62 2.47
C VAL A 60 17.17 -6.13 1.77
N GLN A 61 17.17 -6.21 0.44
CA GLN A 61 18.36 -6.60 -0.32
C GLN A 61 19.53 -5.62 -0.10
N THR A 62 19.26 -4.31 -0.16
CA THR A 62 20.28 -3.28 0.08
C THR A 62 20.83 -3.36 1.52
N THR A 63 19.98 -3.67 2.48
CA THR A 63 20.36 -3.84 3.89
C THR A 63 21.27 -5.06 4.07
N ALA A 64 20.95 -6.18 3.43
CA ALA A 64 21.81 -7.37 3.43
C ALA A 64 23.18 -7.10 2.79
N ASP A 65 23.21 -6.39 1.66
CA ASP A 65 24.48 -6.00 1.01
C ASP A 65 25.33 -5.06 1.87
N ASN A 66 24.68 -4.13 2.58
CA ASN A 66 25.37 -3.22 3.50
C ASN A 66 25.87 -3.94 4.75
N LEU A 67 25.09 -4.89 5.27
CA LEU A 67 25.49 -5.75 6.38
C LEU A 67 26.70 -6.61 6.00
N LEU A 68 26.69 -7.21 4.82
CA LEU A 68 27.81 -7.95 4.23
C LEU A 68 29.08 -7.08 4.19
N ARG A 69 29.00 -5.89 3.60
CA ARG A 69 30.13 -4.95 3.52
C ARG A 69 30.62 -4.53 4.91
N GLY A 70 29.69 -4.31 5.85
CA GLY A 70 30.01 -3.96 7.24
C GLY A 70 30.76 -5.07 7.97
N LEU A 71 30.26 -6.30 7.91
CA LEU A 71 30.88 -7.48 8.52
C LEU A 71 32.31 -7.72 8.00
N ILE A 72 32.50 -7.65 6.67
CA ILE A 72 33.84 -7.80 6.07
C ILE A 72 34.79 -6.70 6.57
N THR A 73 34.33 -5.45 6.61
CA THR A 73 35.13 -4.31 7.10
C THR A 73 35.52 -4.48 8.56
N VAL A 74 34.61 -4.96 9.41
CA VAL A 74 34.89 -5.26 10.81
C VAL A 74 35.94 -6.37 10.94
N ILE A 75 35.84 -7.42 10.14
CA ILE A 75 36.80 -8.53 10.15
C ILE A 75 38.19 -8.09 9.68
N ASP A 76 38.27 -7.26 8.64
CA ASP A 76 39.53 -6.67 8.21
C ASP A 76 40.16 -5.80 9.28
N THR A 77 39.34 -5.03 9.99
CA THR A 77 39.78 -4.21 11.12
C THR A 77 40.29 -5.09 12.26
N LEU A 78 39.56 -6.15 12.63
CA LEU A 78 39.96 -7.10 13.67
C LEU A 78 41.27 -7.83 13.30
N LYS A 79 41.41 -8.28 12.06
CA LYS A 79 42.67 -8.87 11.55
C LYS A 79 43.84 -7.92 11.76
N GLY A 80 43.68 -6.64 11.40
CA GLY A 80 44.67 -5.60 11.61
C GLY A 80 45.05 -5.42 13.09
N ILE A 81 44.05 -5.37 13.98
CA ILE A 81 44.25 -5.23 15.44
C ILE A 81 45.02 -6.44 16.00
N VAL A 82 44.62 -7.65 15.64
CA VAL A 82 45.26 -8.88 16.13
C VAL A 82 46.71 -8.96 15.67
N LEU A 83 46.99 -8.68 14.40
CA LEU A 83 48.37 -8.63 13.88
C LEU A 83 49.21 -7.55 14.58
N TRP A 84 48.61 -6.39 14.86
CA TRP A 84 49.28 -5.31 15.61
C TRP A 84 49.61 -5.73 17.05
N ILE A 85 48.66 -6.35 17.78
CA ILE A 85 48.88 -6.87 19.14
C ILE A 85 50.00 -7.90 19.15
N ILE A 86 50.02 -8.83 18.19
CA ILE A 86 51.04 -9.87 18.11
C ILE A 86 52.42 -9.26 17.83
N GLY A 87 52.49 -8.24 16.96
CA GLY A 87 53.71 -7.45 16.78
C GLY A 87 54.19 -6.79 18.07
N LEU A 88 53.28 -6.22 18.85
CA LEU A 88 53.58 -5.61 20.15
C LEU A 88 54.13 -6.64 21.15
N TYR A 89 53.51 -7.82 21.25
CA TYR A 89 53.99 -8.91 22.10
C TYR A 89 55.36 -9.41 21.65
N LYS A 90 55.58 -9.63 20.34
CA LYS A 90 56.91 -10.01 19.82
C LYS A 90 57.99 -9.02 20.21
N SER A 91 57.74 -7.71 20.06
CA SER A 91 58.67 -6.66 20.47
C SER A 91 58.92 -6.65 21.99
N THR A 92 57.88 -6.92 22.78
CA THR A 92 57.99 -6.97 24.25
C THR A 92 58.78 -8.19 24.71
N PHE A 93 58.49 -9.38 24.14
CA PHE A 93 59.26 -10.60 24.38
C PHE A 93 60.71 -10.44 23.93
N ARG A 94 60.98 -9.74 22.83
CA ARG A 94 62.35 -9.36 22.42
C ARG A 94 63.09 -8.63 23.53
N CYS A 95 62.43 -7.64 24.14
CA CYS A 95 63.02 -6.81 25.17
C CYS A 95 63.25 -7.62 26.46
N LEU A 96 62.27 -8.43 26.88
CA LEU A 96 62.37 -9.26 28.08
C LEU A 96 63.40 -10.38 27.95
N LEU A 97 63.39 -11.14 26.84
CA LEU A 97 64.41 -12.15 26.57
C LEU A 97 65.79 -11.52 26.38
N GLY A 98 65.88 -10.38 25.69
CA GLY A 98 67.12 -9.64 25.55
C GLY A 98 67.69 -9.20 26.90
N LEU A 99 66.83 -8.67 27.80
CA LEU A 99 67.23 -8.28 29.14
C LEU A 99 67.64 -9.50 29.99
N ALA A 100 66.93 -10.62 29.89
CA ALA A 100 67.28 -11.85 30.58
C ALA A 100 68.63 -12.41 30.11
N VAL A 101 68.81 -12.57 28.79
CA VAL A 101 70.06 -13.09 28.19
C VAL A 101 71.24 -12.16 28.46
N ASN A 102 71.07 -10.85 28.27
CA ASN A 102 72.13 -9.88 28.55
C ASN A 102 72.41 -9.74 30.06
N GLY A 103 71.37 -9.86 30.90
CA GLY A 103 71.48 -9.86 32.36
C GLY A 103 72.31 -11.04 32.85
N VAL A 104 71.96 -12.24 32.40
CA VAL A 104 72.72 -13.48 32.67
C VAL A 104 74.14 -13.35 32.13
N MET A 105 74.35 -12.83 30.92
CA MET A 105 75.69 -12.61 30.35
C MET A 105 76.52 -11.62 31.18
N SER A 106 75.92 -10.57 31.75
CA SER A 106 76.63 -9.61 32.61
C SER A 106 77.03 -10.22 33.96
N VAL A 107 76.18 -11.07 34.53
CA VAL A 107 76.46 -11.79 35.77
C VAL A 107 77.55 -12.83 35.51
N VAL A 108 77.44 -13.58 34.41
CA VAL A 108 78.43 -14.58 34.02
C VAL A 108 79.76 -13.95 33.69
N THR A 109 79.84 -12.84 32.96
CA THR A 109 81.13 -12.16 32.71
C THR A 109 81.75 -11.57 33.98
N LYS A 110 80.93 -11.11 34.94
CA LYS A 110 81.39 -10.64 36.26
C LYS A 110 81.81 -11.75 37.21
N ILE A 111 81.36 -12.98 37.00
CA ILE A 111 81.79 -14.16 37.77
C ILE A 111 82.94 -14.89 37.05
N ALA A 112 82.91 -14.94 35.72
CA ALA A 112 83.97 -15.51 34.88
C ALA A 112 85.23 -14.66 34.91
N GLY A 113 85.14 -13.33 34.95
CA GLY A 113 86.31 -12.45 35.11
C GLY A 113 87.16 -12.83 36.34
N PRO A 114 86.59 -12.88 37.55
CA PRO A 114 87.29 -13.39 38.72
C PRO A 114 87.60 -14.88 38.61
N VAL A 115 86.75 -15.75 38.06
CA VAL A 115 87.04 -17.20 38.01
C VAL A 115 88.16 -17.56 37.01
N GLN A 116 88.33 -16.85 35.89
CA GLN A 116 89.44 -17.04 34.97
C GLN A 116 90.75 -16.51 35.56
N GLU A 117 90.73 -15.34 36.18
CA GLU A 117 91.92 -14.78 36.85
C GLU A 117 92.29 -15.57 38.11
N THR A 118 91.30 -16.09 38.84
CA THR A 118 91.54 -16.95 40.01
C THR A 118 91.90 -18.37 39.58
N ALA A 119 91.44 -18.87 38.44
CA ALA A 119 91.88 -20.16 37.90
C ALA A 119 93.34 -20.11 37.42
N GLU A 120 93.75 -19.05 36.72
CA GLU A 120 95.15 -18.88 36.32
C GLU A 120 96.07 -18.65 37.55
N ASN A 121 95.63 -17.87 38.54
CA ASN A 121 96.40 -17.63 39.77
C ASN A 121 96.40 -18.81 40.77
N ILE A 122 95.32 -19.61 40.84
CA ILE A 122 95.29 -20.85 41.66
C ILE A 122 96.04 -21.98 40.95
N LEU A 123 96.06 -22.04 39.62
CA LEU A 123 96.88 -23.03 38.90
C LEU A 123 98.38 -22.75 39.03
N GLN A 124 98.79 -21.48 39.12
CA GLN A 124 100.20 -21.12 39.37
C GLN A 124 100.59 -21.17 40.86
N GLY A 125 99.70 -20.78 41.78
CA GLY A 125 99.97 -20.80 43.23
C GLY A 125 99.71 -22.15 43.91
N GLY A 126 98.76 -22.93 43.40
CA GLY A 126 98.35 -24.24 43.92
C GLY A 126 99.18 -25.40 43.41
N ALA A 127 99.89 -25.26 42.28
CA ALA A 127 100.81 -26.29 41.78
C ALA A 127 101.89 -26.65 42.81
N ASN A 128 102.39 -25.68 43.57
CA ASN A 128 103.42 -25.90 44.59
C ASN A 128 102.88 -26.50 45.90
N VAL A 129 101.60 -26.29 46.23
CA VAL A 129 100.97 -26.79 47.47
C VAL A 129 100.31 -28.16 47.25
N LEU A 130 99.73 -28.41 46.07
CA LEU A 130 99.10 -29.69 45.73
C LEU A 130 100.12 -30.78 45.37
N GLN A 131 101.26 -30.43 44.76
CA GLN A 131 102.35 -31.39 44.52
C GLN A 131 103.05 -31.87 45.80
N GLN A 132 102.91 -31.15 46.92
CA GLN A 132 103.43 -31.60 48.22
C GLN A 132 102.43 -32.43 49.03
N LEU A 133 101.13 -32.40 48.70
CA LEU A 133 100.08 -33.08 49.47
C LEU A 133 99.49 -34.32 48.78
N VAL A 134 99.72 -34.54 47.48
CA VAL A 134 99.18 -35.70 46.75
C VAL A 134 100.30 -36.45 46.04
N GLY A 135 100.74 -37.55 46.66
CA GLY A 135 101.57 -38.55 45.99
C GLY A 135 100.84 -39.16 44.80
N ASN A 136 101.51 -39.14 43.64
CA ASN A 136 101.26 -39.88 42.39
C ASN A 136 100.01 -40.78 42.35
N ASN A 137 98.95 -40.32 41.67
CA ASN A 137 98.32 -40.99 40.52
C ASN A 137 96.98 -40.33 40.11
N GLN A 138 96.99 -39.78 38.88
CA GLN A 138 95.90 -39.47 37.94
C GLN A 138 95.70 -37.97 37.59
N PRO A 139 95.64 -37.65 36.27
CA PRO A 139 95.65 -36.27 35.79
C PRO A 139 94.23 -35.70 35.69
N ASN A 140 94.13 -34.40 35.96
CA ASN A 140 93.13 -33.47 35.45
C ASN A 140 91.67 -33.95 35.50
N GLN A 141 91.04 -33.81 36.65
CA GLN A 141 89.62 -33.47 36.67
C GLN A 141 89.49 -31.95 36.50
N GLN A 142 89.64 -31.48 35.25
CA GLN A 142 89.14 -30.16 34.88
C GLN A 142 87.63 -30.20 35.13
N VAL A 143 87.16 -29.37 36.06
CA VAL A 143 85.75 -29.01 36.13
C VAL A 143 85.46 -28.22 34.84
N SER A 144 85.09 -28.93 33.79
CA SER A 144 84.53 -28.32 32.60
C SER A 144 83.17 -27.78 33.00
N LEU A 145 83.13 -26.49 33.38
CA LEU A 145 81.97 -25.68 33.03
C LEU A 145 81.80 -25.94 31.53
N GLY A 146 80.78 -26.73 31.16
CA GLY A 146 80.50 -27.04 29.75
C GLY A 146 80.43 -25.75 28.94
N ASP A 147 80.45 -25.85 27.61
CA ASP A 147 80.39 -24.70 26.68
C ASP A 147 79.05 -23.92 26.76
N TRP A 148 78.74 -23.41 27.94
CA TRP A 148 77.56 -22.67 28.34
C TRP A 148 77.60 -21.27 27.73
N ALA A 149 78.79 -20.70 27.55
CA ALA A 149 78.97 -19.43 26.85
C ALA A 149 78.62 -19.57 25.36
N GLY A 150 79.05 -20.65 24.69
CA GLY A 150 78.66 -20.97 23.32
C GLY A 150 77.15 -21.24 23.21
N GLY A 151 76.59 -22.05 24.11
CA GLY A 151 75.15 -22.31 24.17
C GLY A 151 74.31 -21.04 24.39
N MET A 152 74.76 -20.12 25.26
CA MET A 152 74.07 -18.86 25.49
C MET A 152 74.12 -17.91 24.28
N LYS A 153 75.21 -17.98 23.49
CA LYS A 153 75.36 -17.21 22.25
C LYS A 153 74.47 -17.78 21.13
N ASP A 154 74.31 -19.09 21.06
CA ASP A 154 73.37 -19.78 20.16
C ASP A 154 71.92 -19.45 20.51
N VAL A 155 71.55 -19.49 21.80
CA VAL A 155 70.24 -19.04 22.29
C VAL A 155 70.00 -17.57 21.93
N GLN A 156 71.00 -16.70 22.11
CA GLN A 156 70.90 -15.29 21.73
C GLN A 156 70.66 -15.11 20.23
N GLN A 157 71.33 -15.89 19.37
CA GLN A 157 71.13 -15.86 17.92
C GLN A 157 69.76 -16.41 17.51
N LYS A 158 69.30 -17.53 18.07
CA LYS A 158 68.00 -18.12 17.77
C LYS A 158 66.84 -17.23 18.22
N VAL A 159 66.95 -16.61 19.40
CA VAL A 159 66.00 -15.58 19.86
C VAL A 159 66.01 -14.40 18.90
N GLN A 160 67.18 -13.89 18.48
CA GLN A 160 67.24 -12.78 17.52
C GLN A 160 66.66 -13.15 16.15
N GLN A 161 66.87 -14.37 15.65
CA GLN A 161 66.30 -14.85 14.38
C GLN A 161 64.78 -14.99 14.44
N TRP A 162 64.24 -15.59 15.50
CA TRP A 162 62.80 -15.69 15.71
C TRP A 162 62.14 -14.31 15.81
N THR A 163 62.86 -13.30 16.31
CA THR A 163 62.29 -11.97 16.57
C THR A 163 62.51 -10.95 15.44
N ASN A 164 63.43 -11.18 14.50
CA ASN A 164 63.73 -10.25 13.39
C ASN A 164 63.14 -10.69 12.04
N SER A 165 62.46 -11.85 11.98
CA SER A 165 61.89 -12.31 10.72
C SER A 165 60.58 -11.57 10.43
N ASP A 166 60.68 -10.46 9.70
CA ASP A 166 59.53 -9.66 9.24
C ASP A 166 58.61 -10.43 8.27
N ASN A 167 59.04 -11.58 7.74
CA ASN A 167 58.30 -12.46 6.81
C ASN A 167 57.76 -13.71 7.50
N ASP A 168 56.99 -13.51 8.57
CA ASP A 168 56.66 -14.58 9.51
C ASP A 168 55.58 -15.55 8.96
N PRO A 169 55.85 -16.87 8.87
CA PRO A 169 54.83 -17.89 8.70
C PRO A 169 53.66 -17.71 9.67
N LEU A 170 53.94 -17.19 10.87
CA LEU A 170 52.95 -16.89 11.89
C LEU A 170 51.89 -15.86 11.43
N ASN A 171 52.29 -14.79 10.73
CA ASN A 171 51.34 -13.77 10.26
C ASN A 171 50.38 -14.35 9.19
N THR A 172 50.88 -15.28 8.38
CA THR A 172 50.07 -16.00 7.38
C THR A 172 49.13 -17.01 8.05
N LEU A 173 49.63 -17.71 9.07
CA LEU A 173 48.87 -18.67 9.87
C LEU A 173 47.73 -18.02 10.66
N ILE A 174 47.98 -16.83 11.21
CA ILE A 174 46.99 -16.02 11.92
C ILE A 174 46.01 -15.35 10.94
N GLY A 175 46.47 -14.99 9.73
CA GLY A 175 45.63 -14.34 8.72
C GLY A 175 44.66 -15.30 8.01
N ALA A 176 45.05 -16.55 7.80
CA ALA A 176 44.26 -17.59 7.13
C ALA A 176 42.82 -17.76 7.67
N PRO A 177 42.56 -17.85 8.98
CA PRO A 177 41.19 -17.95 9.51
C PRO A 177 40.34 -16.72 9.18
N PHE A 178 40.90 -15.50 9.21
CA PHE A 178 40.16 -14.29 8.84
C PHE A 178 39.76 -14.29 7.36
N GLU A 179 40.61 -14.79 6.47
CA GLU A 179 40.24 -14.96 5.06
C GLU A 179 39.19 -16.05 4.87
N LYS A 180 39.28 -17.16 5.61
CA LYS A 180 38.28 -18.24 5.58
C LYS A 180 36.91 -17.76 6.05
N ILE A 181 36.86 -16.95 7.11
CA ILE A 181 35.62 -16.32 7.59
C ILE A 181 35.02 -15.42 6.51
N LYS A 182 35.83 -14.60 5.81
CA LYS A 182 35.32 -13.76 4.71
C LYS A 182 34.71 -14.60 3.59
N GLU A 183 35.35 -15.71 3.23
CA GLU A 183 34.77 -16.64 2.25
C GLU A 183 33.43 -17.20 2.72
N ASP A 184 33.33 -17.63 3.98
CA ASP A 184 32.09 -18.16 4.55
C ASP A 184 30.97 -17.09 4.57
N ILE A 185 31.32 -15.84 4.88
CA ILE A 185 30.40 -14.70 4.81
C ILE A 185 29.92 -14.44 3.38
N HIS A 186 30.83 -14.46 2.42
CA HIS A 186 30.48 -14.30 1.01
C HIS A 186 29.59 -15.44 0.51
N ALA A 187 29.83 -16.67 0.99
CA ALA A 187 29.01 -17.83 0.66
C ALA A 187 27.62 -17.76 1.29
N SER A 188 27.52 -17.26 2.52
CA SER A 188 26.26 -17.11 3.27
C SER A 188 25.47 -15.88 2.82
N LEU A 189 25.93 -14.67 3.17
CA LEU A 189 25.24 -13.41 2.91
C LEU A 189 25.39 -12.92 1.47
N GLY A 190 26.50 -13.23 0.79
CA GLY A 190 26.75 -12.76 -0.58
C GLY A 190 25.90 -13.44 -1.65
N GLN A 191 25.38 -14.64 -1.37
CA GLN A 191 24.44 -15.35 -2.26
C GLN A 191 22.99 -15.24 -1.79
N TRP A 192 22.78 -14.77 -0.55
CA TRP A 192 21.46 -14.62 0.01
C TRP A 192 20.66 -13.59 -0.79
N LYS A 193 19.42 -13.95 -1.08
CA LYS A 193 18.42 -13.04 -1.63
C LYS A 193 17.20 -13.12 -0.72
N PRO A 194 16.41 -12.03 -0.64
CA PRO A 194 15.16 -12.08 0.09
C PRO A 194 14.29 -13.22 -0.47
N PRO A 195 13.47 -13.88 0.37
CA PRO A 195 12.58 -14.94 -0.08
C PRO A 195 11.75 -14.46 -1.27
N ASN A 196 11.66 -15.28 -2.32
CA ASN A 196 10.85 -14.96 -3.49
C ASN A 196 9.40 -14.74 -3.04
N TYR A 197 8.95 -13.50 -3.16
CA TYR A 197 7.55 -13.19 -2.95
C TYR A 197 6.79 -13.60 -4.21
N ASN A 198 5.84 -14.53 -4.09
CA ASN A 198 4.98 -14.88 -5.22
C ASN A 198 4.08 -13.69 -5.57
N GLU A 199 4.52 -12.88 -6.54
CA GLU A 199 3.79 -11.75 -7.12
C GLU A 199 2.39 -12.13 -7.63
N THR A 200 2.09 -13.42 -7.82
CA THR A 200 0.76 -13.86 -8.25
C THR A 200 -0.31 -13.84 -7.16
N LYS A 201 0.05 -13.65 -5.88
CA LYS A 201 -0.91 -13.54 -4.75
C LYS A 201 -1.26 -12.11 -4.39
N VAL A 202 -0.37 -11.16 -4.69
CA VAL A 202 -0.67 -9.73 -4.64
C VAL A 202 -1.08 -9.35 -6.04
N ILE A 203 -2.32 -8.90 -6.18
CA ILE A 203 -2.90 -8.49 -7.45
C ILE A 203 -1.85 -7.73 -8.28
N ALA A 204 -1.62 -8.26 -9.48
CA ALA A 204 -0.63 -7.78 -10.43
C ALA A 204 -0.66 -6.25 -10.53
N SER A 205 0.52 -5.67 -10.35
CA SER A 205 0.86 -4.28 -10.59
C SER A 205 0.02 -3.64 -11.68
N SER A 206 -0.65 -2.53 -11.33
CA SER A 206 -1.02 -1.33 -12.11
C SER A 206 -1.58 -1.40 -13.55
N ASN A 207 -1.49 -2.53 -14.26
CA ASN A 207 -1.63 -2.62 -15.72
C ASN A 207 -2.63 -3.69 -16.14
N GLN A 208 -2.98 -4.61 -15.24
CA GLN A 208 -4.10 -5.50 -15.45
C GLN A 208 -5.28 -4.83 -14.78
N GLU A 209 -6.24 -4.35 -15.58
CA GLU A 209 -7.53 -3.88 -15.09
C GLU A 209 -8.04 -4.95 -14.13
N LEU A 210 -7.91 -4.67 -12.84
CA LEU A 210 -8.45 -5.54 -11.83
C LEU A 210 -9.96 -5.37 -11.95
N HIS A 211 -10.58 -6.21 -12.78
CA HIS A 211 -12.02 -6.32 -12.91
C HIS A 211 -12.65 -6.93 -11.64
N ALA A 212 -12.06 -6.70 -10.46
CA ALA A 212 -12.75 -6.88 -9.20
C ALA A 212 -13.76 -5.74 -9.10
N THR A 213 -14.98 -5.99 -9.54
CA THR A 213 -16.09 -5.05 -9.35
C THR A 213 -16.56 -5.14 -7.91
N TRP A 214 -16.12 -4.20 -7.06
CA TRP A 214 -16.60 -4.08 -5.68
C TRP A 214 -17.99 -3.45 -5.62
N CYS A 215 -18.25 -2.44 -6.45
CA CYS A 215 -19.53 -1.74 -6.60
C CYS A 215 -20.17 -2.12 -7.94
N THR A 216 -21.47 -2.45 -7.91
CA THR A 216 -22.28 -2.61 -9.12
C THR A 216 -23.52 -1.73 -9.03
N ALA A 217 -23.80 -0.97 -10.11
CA ALA A 217 -24.97 -0.10 -10.17
C ALA A 217 -26.24 -0.84 -10.62
N GLU A 218 -26.10 -2.09 -11.07
CA GLU A 218 -27.16 -2.91 -11.66
C GLU A 218 -28.46 -2.99 -10.84
N PRO A 219 -28.45 -3.29 -9.52
CA PRO A 219 -29.70 -3.36 -8.74
C PRO A 219 -30.43 -2.00 -8.68
N LEU A 220 -29.71 -0.90 -8.52
CA LEU A 220 -30.31 0.44 -8.50
C LEU A 220 -30.80 0.86 -9.90
N VAL A 221 -30.03 0.57 -10.94
CA VAL A 221 -30.39 0.83 -12.35
C VAL A 221 -31.64 0.03 -12.73
N ASN A 222 -31.77 -1.21 -12.27
CA ASN A 222 -32.94 -2.05 -12.47
C ASN A 222 -34.18 -1.48 -11.77
N ALA A 223 -34.04 -0.98 -10.53
CA ALA A 223 -35.13 -0.30 -9.82
C ALA A 223 -35.57 1.01 -10.52
N LEU A 224 -34.62 1.77 -11.07
CA LEU A 224 -34.90 2.95 -11.90
C LEU A 224 -35.64 2.58 -13.20
N ASN A 225 -35.24 1.49 -13.85
CA ASN A 225 -35.89 0.98 -15.06
C ASN A 225 -37.32 0.48 -14.79
N ASP A 226 -37.55 -0.20 -13.66
CA ASP A 226 -38.89 -0.62 -13.25
C ASP A 226 -39.80 0.59 -13.01
N THR A 227 -39.31 1.59 -12.26
CA THR A 227 -40.01 2.86 -12.00
C THR A 227 -40.34 3.59 -13.31
N LYS A 228 -39.37 3.66 -14.23
CA LYS A 228 -39.56 4.22 -15.58
C LYS A 228 -40.69 3.51 -16.31
N THR A 229 -40.67 2.18 -16.36
CA THR A 229 -41.63 1.37 -17.11
C THR A 229 -43.05 1.55 -16.56
N LYS A 230 -43.20 1.54 -15.24
CA LYS A 230 -44.49 1.78 -14.57
C LYS A 230 -45.02 3.19 -14.84
N LEU A 231 -44.18 4.21 -14.72
CA LEU A 231 -44.57 5.61 -14.97
C LEU A 231 -44.93 5.86 -16.45
N HIS A 232 -44.15 5.28 -17.37
CA HIS A 232 -44.45 5.31 -18.80
C HIS A 232 -45.79 4.65 -19.13
N THR A 233 -46.12 3.54 -18.48
CA THR A 233 -47.40 2.84 -18.67
C THR A 233 -48.58 3.74 -18.28
N VAL A 234 -48.51 4.42 -17.15
CA VAL A 234 -49.56 5.37 -16.71
C VAL A 234 -49.69 6.54 -17.70
N ILE A 235 -48.58 7.16 -18.09
CA ILE A 235 -48.60 8.30 -19.03
C ILE A 235 -49.17 7.88 -20.38
N TYR A 236 -48.83 6.67 -20.86
CA TYR A 236 -49.38 6.14 -22.10
C TYR A 236 -50.90 5.97 -22.02
N ILE A 237 -51.42 5.44 -20.91
CA ILE A 237 -52.86 5.34 -20.66
C ILE A 237 -53.50 6.74 -20.69
N CYS A 238 -52.91 7.75 -20.04
CA CYS A 238 -53.41 9.13 -20.08
C CYS A 238 -53.43 9.70 -21.51
N ILE A 239 -52.39 9.48 -22.30
CA ILE A 239 -52.33 9.92 -23.71
C ILE A 239 -53.45 9.26 -24.51
N VAL A 240 -53.63 7.94 -24.39
CA VAL A 240 -54.68 7.20 -25.09
C VAL A 240 -56.07 7.73 -24.72
N LEU A 241 -56.34 7.99 -23.44
CA LEU A 241 -57.62 8.56 -22.98
C LEU A 241 -57.86 9.97 -23.54
N VAL A 242 -56.84 10.83 -23.56
CA VAL A 242 -56.95 12.19 -24.12
C VAL A 242 -57.20 12.15 -25.63
N VAL A 243 -56.50 11.27 -26.37
CA VAL A 243 -56.70 11.09 -27.81
C VAL A 243 -58.10 10.54 -28.10
N LEU A 244 -58.57 9.56 -27.33
CA LEU A 244 -59.92 9.01 -27.44
C LEU A 244 -60.98 10.11 -27.23
N PHE A 245 -60.82 10.94 -26.20
CA PHE A 245 -61.73 12.07 -25.93
C PHE A 245 -61.69 13.11 -27.07
N LEU A 246 -60.50 13.39 -27.62
CA LEU A 246 -60.34 14.26 -28.79
C LEU A 246 -61.09 13.72 -30.01
N VAL A 247 -60.96 12.43 -30.31
CA VAL A 247 -61.69 11.79 -31.43
C VAL A 247 -63.21 11.85 -31.21
N ILE A 248 -63.70 11.55 -30.00
CA ILE A 248 -65.13 11.63 -29.67
C ILE A 248 -65.67 13.04 -29.87
N THR A 249 -64.95 14.07 -29.39
CA THR A 249 -65.41 15.47 -29.55
C THR A 249 -65.43 15.91 -31.01
N ILE A 250 -64.48 15.45 -31.84
CA ILE A 250 -64.50 15.68 -33.30
C ILE A 250 -65.71 15.00 -33.93
N CYS A 251 -65.97 13.73 -33.60
CA CYS A 251 -67.11 12.98 -34.13
C CYS A 251 -68.46 13.62 -33.76
N ILE A 252 -68.63 14.03 -32.50
CA ILE A 252 -69.84 14.74 -32.04
C ILE A 252 -70.00 16.07 -32.78
N ASN A 253 -68.92 16.84 -32.94
CA ASN A 253 -68.98 18.12 -33.66
C ASN A 253 -69.33 17.91 -35.14
N MET A 254 -68.78 16.89 -35.79
CA MET A 254 -69.12 16.51 -37.16
C MET A 254 -70.59 16.10 -37.30
N LEU A 255 -71.10 15.29 -36.37
CA LEU A 255 -72.50 14.88 -36.34
C LEU A 255 -73.44 16.06 -36.08
N TYR A 256 -73.06 16.96 -35.17
CA TYR A 256 -73.81 18.19 -34.88
C TYR A 256 -73.86 19.11 -36.10
N MET A 257 -72.71 19.39 -36.73
CA MET A 257 -72.66 20.20 -37.95
C MET A 257 -73.46 19.57 -39.10
N ARG A 258 -73.40 18.24 -39.25
CA ARG A 258 -74.17 17.52 -40.27
C ARG A 258 -75.67 17.61 -40.01
N ARG A 259 -76.14 17.35 -38.78
CA ARG A 259 -77.57 17.47 -38.43
C ARG A 259 -78.07 18.90 -38.56
N ARG A 260 -77.29 19.88 -38.10
CA ARG A 260 -77.63 21.30 -38.23
C ARG A 260 -77.74 21.71 -39.69
N SER A 261 -76.78 21.30 -40.53
CA SER A 261 -76.83 21.56 -41.97
C SER A 261 -78.07 20.94 -42.63
N GLN A 262 -78.40 19.69 -42.30
CA GLN A 262 -79.60 19.02 -42.80
C GLN A 262 -80.88 19.74 -42.38
N PHE A 263 -80.99 20.09 -41.09
CA PHE A 263 -82.13 20.84 -40.55
C PHE A 263 -82.29 22.19 -41.25
N LEU A 264 -81.23 23.00 -41.30
CA LEU A 264 -81.26 24.31 -41.96
C LEU A 264 -81.62 24.20 -43.45
N THR A 265 -81.15 23.15 -44.14
CA THR A 265 -81.49 22.94 -45.55
C THR A 265 -82.97 22.57 -45.72
N GLN A 266 -83.54 21.77 -44.81
CA GLN A 266 -84.97 21.44 -44.83
C GLN A 266 -85.83 22.68 -44.57
N TRP A 267 -85.47 23.50 -43.57
CA TRP A 267 -86.18 24.75 -43.26
C TRP A 267 -86.11 25.76 -44.41
N ARG A 268 -84.93 25.95 -45.02
CA ARG A 268 -84.78 26.85 -46.17
C ARG A 268 -85.63 26.42 -47.37
N ARG A 269 -85.76 25.11 -47.61
CA ARG A 269 -86.61 24.58 -48.68
C ARG A 269 -88.10 24.80 -48.41
N GLN A 270 -88.53 24.61 -47.16
CA GLN A 270 -89.91 24.90 -46.75
C GLN A 270 -90.23 26.39 -46.88
N LEU A 271 -89.35 27.25 -46.36
CA LEU A 271 -89.52 28.70 -46.46
C LEU A 271 -89.56 29.17 -47.92
N ALA A 272 -88.66 28.66 -48.78
CA ALA A 272 -88.63 28.99 -50.20
C ALA A 272 -89.90 28.51 -50.93
N TYR A 273 -90.45 27.36 -50.55
CA TYR A 273 -91.71 26.85 -51.08
C TYR A 273 -92.88 27.78 -50.68
N ASP A 274 -93.00 28.14 -49.39
CA ASP A 274 -94.06 29.02 -48.87
C ASP A 274 -94.00 30.42 -49.50
N LEU A 275 -92.79 31.00 -49.64
CA LEU A 275 -92.55 32.30 -50.31
C LEU A 275 -92.91 32.26 -51.80
N SER A 276 -92.75 31.12 -52.48
CA SER A 276 -93.07 30.98 -53.91
C SER A 276 -94.56 30.86 -54.20
N HIS A 277 -95.37 30.40 -53.22
CA HIS A 277 -96.79 30.11 -53.42
C HIS A 277 -97.72 31.18 -52.83
N ASN A 278 -97.29 31.93 -51.82
CA ASN A 278 -98.11 32.96 -51.16
C ASN A 278 -97.44 34.34 -51.13
N VAL A 279 -97.73 35.22 -52.11
CA VAL A 279 -97.21 36.60 -52.19
C VAL A 279 -97.63 37.48 -50.99
N LYS A 280 -98.73 37.14 -50.32
CA LYS A 280 -99.26 37.90 -49.15
C LYS A 280 -98.50 37.63 -47.84
N GLU A 281 -97.64 36.62 -47.80
CA GLU A 281 -96.93 36.13 -46.60
C GLU A 281 -95.42 36.38 -46.66
N GLN A 282 -94.98 37.21 -47.62
CA GLN A 282 -93.58 37.57 -47.81
C GLN A 282 -93.02 38.38 -46.63
N ASN A 283 -93.81 39.28 -46.05
CA ASN A 283 -93.40 40.11 -44.91
C ASN A 283 -93.25 39.28 -43.62
N THR A 284 -94.11 38.29 -43.41
CA THR A 284 -94.08 37.40 -42.24
C THR A 284 -92.95 36.38 -42.29
N ALA A 285 -92.62 35.87 -43.48
CA ALA A 285 -91.51 34.94 -43.69
C ALA A 285 -90.14 35.64 -43.53
N LEU A 286 -89.98 36.85 -44.08
CA LEU A 286 -88.78 37.67 -43.92
C LEU A 286 -88.57 38.08 -42.45
N GLN A 287 -89.65 38.45 -41.75
CA GLN A 287 -89.60 38.81 -40.34
C GLN A 287 -89.27 37.61 -39.44
N LYS A 288 -89.73 36.39 -39.78
CA LYS A 288 -89.30 35.14 -39.11
C LYS A 288 -87.82 34.82 -39.36
N GLU A 289 -87.31 35.06 -40.57
CA GLU A 289 -85.89 34.85 -40.87
C GLU A 289 -84.99 35.85 -40.13
N GLN A 290 -85.38 37.13 -40.08
CA GLN A 290 -84.73 38.14 -39.24
C GLN A 290 -84.82 37.78 -37.75
N LEU A 291 -85.97 37.30 -37.27
CA LEU A 291 -86.14 36.96 -35.85
C LEU A 291 -85.35 35.70 -35.47
N VAL A 292 -85.15 34.73 -36.36
CA VAL A 292 -84.27 33.56 -36.10
C VAL A 292 -82.79 33.99 -36.06
N VAL A 293 -82.38 34.93 -36.91
CA VAL A 293 -81.04 35.51 -36.89
C VAL A 293 -80.82 36.37 -35.64
N GLU A 294 -81.82 37.16 -35.22
CA GLU A 294 -81.78 37.96 -33.99
C GLU A 294 -81.92 37.09 -32.73
N GLN A 295 -82.66 35.99 -32.77
CA GLN A 295 -82.79 35.06 -31.64
C GLN A 295 -81.47 34.34 -31.33
N GLU A 296 -80.61 34.09 -32.33
CA GLU A 296 -79.22 33.66 -32.06
C GLU A 296 -78.35 34.77 -31.45
N LEU A 297 -78.75 36.04 -31.55
CA LEU A 297 -78.12 37.17 -30.84
C LEU A 297 -78.66 37.29 -29.40
N VAL A 298 -79.96 37.06 -29.20
CA VAL A 298 -80.72 37.37 -27.98
C VAL A 298 -80.83 36.21 -26.97
N LEU A 299 -80.76 34.94 -27.39
CA LEU A 299 -80.89 33.78 -26.48
C LEU A 299 -79.82 33.72 -25.37
N PHE A 300 -78.72 34.47 -25.52
CA PHE A 300 -77.71 34.67 -24.47
C PHE A 300 -77.61 36.13 -23.97
N GLY A 301 -78.32 37.08 -24.60
CA GLY A 301 -78.39 38.48 -24.20
C GLY A 301 -79.42 38.72 -23.08
N ASP A 302 -80.58 38.08 -23.16
CA ASP A 302 -81.70 38.36 -22.24
C ASP A 302 -81.62 37.61 -20.91
N ALA A 303 -80.77 36.58 -20.81
CA ALA A 303 -80.55 35.87 -19.54
C ALA A 303 -79.77 36.70 -18.50
N HIS A 304 -79.33 37.92 -18.84
CA HIS A 304 -78.49 38.73 -17.94
C HIS A 304 -78.90 40.19 -17.78
N GLU A 305 -80.11 40.60 -18.17
CA GLU A 305 -80.58 41.95 -17.82
C GLU A 305 -81.02 42.03 -16.34
N HIS A 306 -81.34 40.88 -15.71
CA HIS A 306 -81.88 40.85 -14.35
C HIS A 306 -80.91 40.41 -13.23
N SER A 307 -79.64 40.07 -13.49
CA SER A 307 -78.76 39.47 -12.46
C SER A 307 -77.38 40.08 -12.23
N ALA A 308 -77.04 41.26 -12.79
CA ALA A 308 -75.73 41.88 -12.52
C ALA A 308 -75.72 43.41 -12.38
N SER A 309 -76.55 43.97 -11.50
CA SER A 309 -76.53 45.40 -11.20
C SER A 309 -75.82 45.82 -9.91
N THR A 310 -75.21 44.92 -9.14
CA THR A 310 -74.76 45.27 -7.76
C THR A 310 -73.26 45.46 -7.54
N LEU A 311 -72.37 45.24 -8.52
CA LEU A 311 -70.92 45.22 -8.24
C LEU A 311 -70.03 46.19 -9.02
N VAL A 312 -70.51 46.96 -10.00
CA VAL A 312 -69.64 47.89 -10.76
C VAL A 312 -70.37 49.16 -11.19
N ASP A 313 -69.89 50.30 -10.69
CA ASP A 313 -70.35 51.65 -11.05
C ASP A 313 -70.26 51.89 -12.59
N PRO A 314 -71.35 52.30 -13.27
CA PRO A 314 -71.46 52.26 -14.74
C PRO A 314 -70.80 53.43 -15.50
N HIS A 315 -70.22 54.42 -14.82
CA HIS A 315 -69.86 55.69 -15.46
C HIS A 315 -68.44 55.80 -16.06
N SER A 316 -67.49 54.91 -15.73
CA SER A 316 -66.13 55.01 -16.31
C SER A 316 -66.07 54.39 -17.72
N ARG A 317 -65.51 55.14 -18.69
CA ARG A 317 -65.37 54.67 -20.09
C ARG A 317 -64.55 53.38 -20.18
N MET A 318 -63.58 53.20 -19.28
CA MET A 318 -62.76 51.99 -19.17
C MET A 318 -63.56 50.79 -18.66
N ALA A 319 -64.43 50.94 -17.65
CA ALA A 319 -65.26 49.84 -17.16
C ALA A 319 -66.25 49.34 -18.22
N ARG A 320 -66.80 50.25 -19.04
CA ARG A 320 -67.62 49.85 -20.20
C ARG A 320 -66.81 49.12 -21.27
N TRP A 321 -65.63 49.61 -21.62
CA TRP A 321 -64.77 48.96 -22.60
C TRP A 321 -64.33 47.56 -22.16
N ILE A 322 -63.91 47.41 -20.89
CA ILE A 322 -63.54 46.11 -20.31
C ILE A 322 -64.74 45.16 -20.28
N ARG A 323 -65.92 45.66 -19.90
CA ARG A 323 -67.16 44.86 -19.87
C ARG A 323 -67.57 44.38 -21.26
N THR A 324 -67.46 45.24 -22.28
CA THR A 324 -67.72 44.83 -23.67
C THR A 324 -66.68 43.82 -24.18
N LEU A 325 -65.41 43.97 -23.78
CA LEU A 325 -64.34 43.04 -24.15
C LEU A 325 -64.53 41.66 -23.50
N THR A 326 -64.89 41.59 -22.21
CA THR A 326 -65.08 40.32 -21.49
C THR A 326 -66.36 39.59 -21.87
N ILE A 327 -67.38 40.29 -22.36
CA ILE A 327 -68.66 39.71 -22.79
C ILE A 327 -68.63 39.25 -24.25
N HIS A 328 -67.60 39.61 -25.02
CA HIS A 328 -67.48 39.15 -26.40
C HIS A 328 -67.30 37.62 -26.44
N ARG A 329 -68.16 36.93 -27.19
CA ARG A 329 -68.19 35.45 -27.36
C ARG A 329 -66.80 34.80 -27.47
N TYR A 330 -65.91 35.36 -28.30
CA TYR A 330 -64.56 34.82 -28.51
C TYR A 330 -63.62 34.99 -27.32
N ALA A 331 -63.74 36.08 -26.56
CA ALA A 331 -62.94 36.34 -25.37
C ALA A 331 -63.32 35.37 -24.23
N VAL A 332 -64.62 35.12 -24.02
CA VAL A 332 -65.12 34.11 -23.07
C VAL A 332 -64.62 32.71 -23.44
N TYR A 333 -64.64 32.36 -24.73
CA TYR A 333 -64.10 31.06 -25.19
C TYR A 333 -62.59 30.94 -24.94
N CYS A 334 -61.82 32.01 -25.15
CA CYS A 334 -60.38 32.00 -24.87
C CYS A 334 -60.10 31.80 -23.37
N LEU A 335 -60.86 32.48 -22.50
CA LEU A 335 -60.74 32.35 -21.05
C LEU A 335 -61.10 30.94 -20.58
N LEU A 336 -62.20 30.37 -21.07
CA LEU A 336 -62.61 28.99 -20.74
C LEU A 336 -61.56 27.96 -21.16
N VAL A 337 -60.95 28.11 -22.34
CA VAL A 337 -59.85 27.23 -22.79
C VAL A 337 -58.65 27.35 -21.86
N GLY A 338 -58.29 28.56 -21.42
CA GLY A 338 -57.21 28.79 -20.45
C GLY A 338 -57.48 28.13 -19.09
N VAL A 339 -58.68 28.31 -18.54
CA VAL A 339 -59.07 27.71 -17.24
C VAL A 339 -59.10 26.19 -17.32
N VAL A 340 -59.67 25.61 -18.39
CA VAL A 340 -59.67 24.16 -18.61
C VAL A 340 -58.24 23.63 -18.76
N GLY A 341 -57.37 24.35 -19.45
CA GLY A 341 -55.94 24.01 -19.55
C GLY A 341 -55.26 23.98 -18.18
N LEU A 342 -55.47 25.00 -17.35
CA LEU A 342 -54.91 25.06 -15.99
C LEU A 342 -55.39 23.91 -15.12
N VAL A 343 -56.71 23.67 -15.08
CA VAL A 343 -57.30 22.56 -14.32
C VAL A 343 -56.78 21.21 -14.82
N ALA A 344 -56.63 21.03 -16.14
CA ALA A 344 -56.07 19.81 -16.71
C ALA A 344 -54.59 19.61 -16.33
N THR A 345 -53.77 20.67 -16.33
CA THR A 345 -52.38 20.57 -15.88
C THR A 345 -52.26 20.30 -14.38
N PHE A 346 -53.12 20.91 -13.57
CA PHE A 346 -53.15 20.69 -12.12
C PHE A 346 -53.57 19.25 -11.78
N THR A 347 -54.62 18.74 -12.43
CA THR A 347 -55.04 17.34 -12.25
C THR A 347 -53.97 16.36 -12.71
N LEU A 348 -53.26 16.64 -13.81
CA LEU A 348 -52.13 15.82 -14.25
C LEU A 348 -50.99 15.81 -13.22
N HIS A 349 -50.69 16.96 -12.61
CA HIS A 349 -49.69 17.04 -11.54
C HIS A 349 -50.09 16.16 -10.33
N VAL A 350 -51.34 16.26 -9.88
CA VAL A 350 -51.85 15.42 -8.77
C VAL A 350 -51.79 13.93 -9.11
N ILE A 351 -52.14 13.54 -10.34
CA ILE A 351 -52.06 12.13 -10.78
C ILE A 351 -50.61 11.64 -10.72
N ILE A 352 -49.66 12.40 -11.25
CA ILE A 352 -48.25 12.03 -11.23
C ILE A 352 -47.74 11.93 -9.79
N ASP A 353 -48.08 12.89 -8.93
CA ASP A 353 -47.68 12.88 -7.52
C ASP A 353 -48.21 11.64 -6.79
N LYS A 354 -49.48 11.27 -7.00
CA LYS A 354 -50.06 10.05 -6.41
C LYS A 354 -49.40 8.76 -6.91
N VAL A 355 -49.07 8.69 -8.20
CA VAL A 355 -48.37 7.53 -8.78
C VAL A 355 -46.95 7.45 -8.25
N MET A 356 -46.25 8.58 -8.16
CA MET A 356 -44.92 8.65 -7.58
C MET A 356 -44.92 8.26 -6.09
N ALA A 357 -45.91 8.70 -5.31
CA ALA A 357 -46.07 8.30 -3.93
C ALA A 357 -46.27 6.78 -3.75
N GLY A 358 -46.90 6.12 -4.72
CA GLY A 358 -47.03 4.65 -4.73
C GLY A 358 -45.76 3.91 -5.16
N LEU A 359 -44.94 4.52 -6.03
CA LEU A 359 -43.69 3.93 -6.54
C LEU A 359 -42.48 4.20 -5.63
N ALA A 360 -42.49 5.33 -4.93
CA ALA A 360 -41.37 5.78 -4.08
C ALA A 360 -40.94 4.74 -3.04
N PRO A 361 -41.82 4.08 -2.27
CA PRO A 361 -41.40 3.12 -1.26
C PRO A 361 -40.63 1.93 -1.83
N GLY A 362 -41.00 1.46 -3.03
CA GLY A 362 -40.30 0.35 -3.69
C GLY A 362 -38.92 0.76 -4.19
N PHE A 363 -38.81 1.96 -4.74
CA PHE A 363 -37.52 2.54 -5.13
C PHE A 363 -36.63 2.82 -3.91
N ASP A 364 -37.17 3.42 -2.87
CA ASP A 364 -36.45 3.75 -1.64
C ASP A 364 -35.91 2.47 -0.96
N ALA A 365 -36.69 1.40 -0.93
CA ALA A 365 -36.24 0.11 -0.42
C ALA A 365 -35.06 -0.45 -1.24
N ALA A 366 -35.12 -0.38 -2.57
CA ALA A 366 -34.04 -0.82 -3.45
C ALA A 366 -32.78 0.07 -3.30
N ALA A 367 -32.96 1.38 -3.19
CA ALA A 367 -31.87 2.34 -2.98
C ALA A 367 -31.19 2.14 -1.61
N ASN A 368 -31.97 1.89 -0.56
CA ASN A 368 -31.45 1.59 0.77
C ASN A 368 -30.71 0.25 0.80
N ALA A 369 -31.26 -0.79 0.17
CA ALA A 369 -30.61 -2.09 0.06
C ALA A 369 -29.27 -1.98 -0.67
N TRP A 370 -29.25 -1.29 -1.82
CA TRP A 370 -28.03 -1.03 -2.58
C TRP A 370 -27.00 -0.22 -1.79
N THR A 371 -27.44 0.83 -1.09
CA THR A 371 -26.54 1.64 -0.23
C THR A 371 -25.95 0.80 0.90
N SER A 372 -26.76 -0.06 1.53
CA SER A 372 -26.30 -0.95 2.60
C SER A 372 -25.33 -2.01 2.11
N ASP A 373 -25.52 -2.52 0.89
CA ASP A 373 -24.61 -3.47 0.26
C ASP A 373 -23.27 -2.80 -0.06
N ILE A 374 -23.27 -1.61 -0.66
CA ILE A 374 -22.02 -0.87 -0.93
C ILE A 374 -21.27 -0.52 0.36
N ALA A 375 -21.97 -0.02 1.37
CA ALA A 375 -21.34 0.34 2.64
C ALA A 375 -20.83 -0.90 3.38
N GLY A 376 -21.59 -2.00 3.33
CA GLY A 376 -21.33 -3.22 4.09
C GLY A 376 -20.38 -4.20 3.41
N SER A 377 -20.63 -4.58 2.16
CA SER A 377 -19.93 -5.65 1.45
C SER A 377 -18.82 -5.12 0.52
N ALA A 378 -19.09 -4.08 -0.26
CA ALA A 378 -18.13 -3.55 -1.24
C ALA A 378 -16.93 -2.88 -0.55
N THR A 379 -17.19 -2.01 0.42
CA THR A 379 -16.12 -1.30 1.13
C THR A 379 -15.33 -2.23 2.04
N SER A 380 -16.02 -3.12 2.77
CA SER A 380 -15.34 -4.06 3.67
C SER A 380 -14.52 -5.10 2.92
N SER A 381 -14.97 -5.58 1.76
CA SER A 381 -14.21 -6.54 0.96
C SER A 381 -12.91 -5.94 0.41
N ALA A 382 -12.94 -4.68 -0.06
CA ALA A 382 -11.73 -3.97 -0.47
C ALA A 382 -10.75 -3.77 0.71
N LEU A 383 -11.26 -3.37 1.88
CA LEU A 383 -10.43 -3.19 3.08
C LEU A 383 -9.90 -4.51 3.64
N HIS A 384 -10.70 -5.56 3.64
CA HIS A 384 -10.27 -6.90 4.05
C HIS A 384 -9.18 -7.43 3.12
N GLN A 385 -9.29 -7.18 1.82
CA GLN A 385 -8.25 -7.56 0.87
C GLN A 385 -6.93 -6.81 1.12
N LEU A 386 -7.01 -5.51 1.46
CA LEU A 386 -5.84 -4.75 1.90
C LEU A 386 -5.21 -5.35 3.16
N ASP A 387 -6.02 -5.68 4.17
CA ASP A 387 -5.55 -6.24 5.45
C ASP A 387 -4.82 -7.57 5.24
N VAL A 388 -5.41 -8.50 4.47
CA VAL A 388 -4.78 -9.78 4.13
C VAL A 388 -3.44 -9.59 3.39
N GLN A 389 -3.34 -8.60 2.50
CA GLN A 389 -2.10 -8.30 1.81
C GLN A 389 -1.03 -7.72 2.75
N LEU A 390 -1.40 -6.84 3.67
CA LEU A 390 -0.48 -6.30 4.68
C LEU A 390 0.01 -7.38 5.64
N GLU A 391 -0.86 -8.31 6.05
CA GLU A 391 -0.47 -9.47 6.87
C GLU A 391 0.55 -10.36 6.15
N GLN A 392 0.37 -10.58 4.84
CA GLN A 392 1.33 -11.32 4.02
C GLN A 392 2.68 -10.60 3.91
N ILE A 393 2.68 -9.27 3.77
CA ILE A 393 3.92 -8.48 3.76
C ILE A 393 4.62 -8.57 5.11
N ASN A 394 3.89 -8.42 6.22
CA ASN A 394 4.46 -8.55 7.57
C ASN A 394 5.07 -9.94 7.78
N THR A 395 4.36 -10.99 7.36
CA THR A 395 4.88 -12.36 7.44
C THR A 395 6.15 -12.54 6.62
N TRP A 396 6.21 -11.95 5.42
CA TRP A 396 7.42 -11.97 4.59
C TRP A 396 8.58 -11.19 5.21
N ILE A 397 8.33 -10.01 5.82
CA ILE A 397 9.35 -9.23 6.53
C ILE A 397 9.91 -10.04 7.70
N THR A 398 9.05 -10.63 8.54
CA THR A 398 9.48 -11.47 9.67
C THR A 398 10.32 -12.65 9.22
N GLN A 399 9.95 -13.28 8.09
CA GLN A 399 10.75 -14.38 7.53
C GLN A 399 12.11 -13.88 7.02
N ALA A 400 12.15 -12.76 6.30
CA ALA A 400 13.38 -12.17 5.81
C ALA A 400 14.31 -11.76 6.97
N GLU A 401 13.77 -11.19 8.04
CA GLU A 401 14.51 -10.85 9.27
C GLU A 401 15.10 -12.10 9.91
N LYS A 402 14.30 -13.16 10.06
CA LYS A 402 14.74 -14.43 10.64
C LYS A 402 15.87 -15.04 9.80
N ASP A 403 15.71 -15.11 8.49
CA ASP A 403 16.72 -15.64 7.58
C ASP A 403 18.01 -14.80 7.65
N MET A 404 17.91 -13.47 7.64
CA MET A 404 19.08 -12.59 7.77
C MET A 404 19.79 -12.77 9.11
N ASN A 405 19.05 -12.87 10.22
CA ASN A 405 19.62 -13.09 11.54
C ASN A 405 20.34 -14.43 11.60
N GLU A 406 19.74 -15.51 11.08
CA GLU A 406 20.36 -16.84 11.07
C GLU A 406 21.66 -16.85 10.25
N GLN A 407 21.66 -16.22 9.07
CA GLN A 407 22.86 -16.10 8.23
C GLN A 407 23.93 -15.22 8.91
N ALA A 408 23.56 -14.06 9.46
CA ALA A 408 24.49 -13.14 10.10
C ALA A 408 25.09 -13.69 11.40
N PHE A 409 24.31 -14.38 12.23
CA PHE A 409 24.82 -15.02 13.46
C PHE A 409 25.59 -16.32 13.18
N GLY A 410 25.28 -17.02 12.09
CA GLY A 410 26.10 -18.14 11.59
C GLY A 410 27.55 -17.72 11.34
N VAL A 411 27.77 -16.50 10.86
CA VAL A 411 29.11 -15.93 10.69
C VAL A 411 29.83 -15.77 12.02
N VAL A 412 29.16 -15.27 13.06
CA VAL A 412 29.78 -15.07 14.37
C VAL A 412 30.22 -16.40 14.98
N ARG A 413 29.45 -17.47 14.75
CA ARG A 413 29.85 -18.83 15.11
C ARG A 413 31.10 -19.30 14.37
N SER A 414 31.21 -19.04 13.06
CA SER A 414 32.41 -19.36 12.28
C SER A 414 33.62 -18.61 12.80
N ILE A 415 33.48 -17.31 13.10
CA ILE A 415 34.53 -16.49 13.71
C ILE A 415 35.01 -17.08 15.02
N ALA A 416 34.09 -17.40 15.94
CA ALA A 416 34.46 -17.89 17.25
C ALA A 416 35.15 -19.26 17.19
N THR A 417 34.70 -20.14 16.29
CA THR A 417 35.30 -21.45 16.06
C THR A 417 36.71 -21.34 15.45
N ALA A 418 36.88 -20.49 14.44
CA ALA A 418 38.17 -20.24 13.81
C ALA A 418 39.16 -19.58 14.78
N ALA A 419 38.70 -18.62 15.61
CA ALA A 419 39.50 -17.99 16.64
C ALA A 419 39.97 -19.00 17.70
N ASN A 420 39.08 -19.89 18.16
CA ASN A 420 39.42 -20.95 19.12
C ASN A 420 40.50 -21.89 18.54
N SER A 421 40.32 -22.38 17.31
CA SER A 421 41.32 -23.23 16.64
C SER A 421 42.68 -22.54 16.46
N THR A 422 42.68 -21.24 16.16
CA THR A 422 43.93 -20.47 15.94
C THR A 422 44.71 -20.30 17.23
N LEU A 423 43.99 -20.07 18.35
CA LEU A 423 44.60 -19.89 19.66
C LEU A 423 45.37 -21.16 20.08
N GLY A 424 44.80 -22.33 19.83
CA GLY A 424 45.48 -23.62 20.05
C GLY A 424 46.77 -23.78 19.24
N VAL A 425 46.77 -23.37 17.96
CA VAL A 425 47.96 -23.44 17.10
C VAL A 425 49.05 -22.47 17.56
N VAL A 426 48.69 -21.26 17.98
CA VAL A 426 49.65 -20.26 18.51
C VAL A 426 50.28 -20.77 19.80
N THR A 427 49.46 -21.26 20.74
CA THR A 427 49.87 -21.91 21.98
C THR A 427 50.91 -23.01 21.73
N GLN A 428 50.65 -23.87 20.74
CA GLN A 428 51.56 -24.96 20.40
C GLN A 428 52.88 -24.45 19.81
N HIS A 429 52.83 -23.52 18.86
CA HIS A 429 54.04 -22.97 18.22
C HIS A 429 54.96 -22.25 19.22
N VAL A 430 54.40 -21.55 20.21
CA VAL A 430 55.20 -20.87 21.25
C VAL A 430 55.80 -21.87 22.23
N THR A 431 55.06 -22.93 22.58
CA THR A 431 55.54 -24.01 23.45
C THR A 431 56.68 -24.80 22.79
N ASP A 432 56.52 -25.14 21.51
CA ASP A 432 57.52 -25.84 20.70
C ASP A 432 58.80 -25.02 20.56
N PHE A 433 58.69 -23.70 20.40
CA PHE A 433 59.86 -22.82 20.35
C PHE A 433 60.65 -22.85 21.66
N VAL A 434 59.99 -22.81 22.82
CA VAL A 434 60.64 -22.89 24.13
C VAL A 434 61.34 -24.24 24.30
N GLN A 435 60.67 -25.35 23.95
CA GLN A 435 61.28 -26.69 24.03
C GLN A 435 62.46 -26.86 23.06
N THR A 436 62.35 -26.34 21.84
CA THR A 436 63.40 -26.49 20.82
C THR A 436 64.63 -25.62 21.11
N THR A 437 64.42 -24.44 21.68
CA THR A 437 65.48 -23.43 21.87
C THR A 437 66.11 -23.52 23.25
N LEU A 438 65.34 -23.83 24.29
CA LEU A 438 65.78 -23.87 25.68
C LEU A 438 65.79 -25.29 26.27
N GLY A 439 65.37 -26.31 25.50
CA GLY A 439 65.33 -27.70 25.92
C GLY A 439 66.67 -28.18 26.49
N GLY A 440 66.64 -28.66 27.73
CA GLY A 440 67.84 -29.17 28.42
C GLY A 440 68.75 -28.10 29.01
N THR A 441 68.37 -26.82 28.97
CA THR A 441 69.08 -25.72 29.65
C THR A 441 68.44 -25.38 31.00
N ILE A 442 69.19 -24.77 31.93
CA ILE A 442 68.63 -24.30 33.23
C ILE A 442 67.53 -23.23 33.07
N LEU A 443 67.40 -22.66 31.87
CA LEU A 443 66.47 -21.60 31.54
C LEU A 443 65.13 -22.11 30.99
N GLU A 444 65.01 -23.42 30.74
CA GLU A 444 63.77 -24.01 30.20
C GLU A 444 62.58 -23.79 31.14
N GLN A 445 62.72 -24.20 32.41
CA GLN A 445 61.63 -24.14 33.38
C GLN A 445 61.23 -22.69 33.73
N PRO A 446 62.17 -21.77 34.02
CA PRO A 446 61.83 -20.37 34.24
C PRO A 446 61.20 -19.70 33.01
N ALA A 447 61.60 -20.07 31.79
CA ALA A 447 61.00 -19.53 30.57
C ALA A 447 59.58 -20.04 30.33
N LYS A 448 59.31 -21.32 30.63
CA LYS A 448 57.95 -21.89 30.60
C LYS A 448 57.04 -21.21 31.62
N ASP A 449 57.50 -21.04 32.86
CA ASP A 449 56.69 -20.39 33.92
C ASP A 449 56.34 -18.93 33.56
N VAL A 450 57.28 -18.19 32.96
CA VAL A 450 57.02 -16.82 32.48
C VAL A 450 56.07 -16.82 31.28
N LEU A 451 56.23 -17.76 30.34
CA LEU A 451 55.33 -17.90 29.20
C LEU A 451 53.90 -18.22 29.65
N ASP A 452 53.74 -19.17 30.56
CA ASP A 452 52.47 -19.55 31.14
C ASP A 452 51.79 -18.35 31.83
N CYS A 453 52.56 -17.62 32.66
CA CYS A 453 52.07 -16.45 33.38
C CYS A 453 51.66 -15.29 32.46
N VAL A 454 52.48 -14.98 31.45
CA VAL A 454 52.30 -13.78 30.62
C VAL A 454 51.33 -13.99 29.48
N MET A 455 51.35 -15.17 28.86
CA MET A 455 50.61 -15.45 27.63
C MET A 455 49.51 -16.49 27.85
N MET A 456 49.84 -17.64 28.46
CA MET A 456 48.96 -18.80 28.43
C MET A 456 47.69 -18.62 29.27
N PHE A 457 47.78 -18.04 30.46
CA PHE A 457 46.59 -17.69 31.25
C PHE A 457 45.65 -16.70 30.55
N LYS A 458 46.18 -15.82 29.69
CA LYS A 458 45.36 -14.85 28.93
C LYS A 458 44.66 -15.53 27.77
N ILE A 459 45.37 -16.43 27.08
CA ILE A 459 44.84 -17.26 26.01
C ILE A 459 43.69 -18.13 26.53
N GLU A 460 43.88 -18.82 27.65
CA GLU A 460 42.84 -19.67 28.25
C GLU A 460 41.55 -18.88 28.58
N LYS A 461 41.69 -17.62 29.03
CA LYS A 461 40.54 -16.74 29.28
C LYS A 461 39.82 -16.31 28.01
N ILE A 462 40.54 -16.14 26.91
CA ILE A 462 39.96 -15.84 25.60
C ILE A 462 39.23 -17.07 25.06
N GLU A 463 39.83 -18.26 25.16
CA GLU A 463 39.21 -19.55 24.83
C GLU A 463 37.89 -19.75 25.59
N GLN A 464 37.89 -19.55 26.91
CA GLN A 464 36.67 -19.61 27.74
C GLN A 464 35.60 -18.61 27.29
N GLY A 465 36.00 -17.42 26.87
CA GLY A 465 35.09 -16.40 26.34
C GLY A 465 34.50 -16.77 24.98
N LEU A 466 35.30 -17.33 24.07
CA LEU A 466 34.86 -17.78 22.76
C LEU A 466 33.89 -18.97 22.88
N ASP A 467 34.17 -19.93 23.76
CA ASP A 467 33.28 -21.06 24.05
C ASP A 467 31.94 -20.61 24.66
N TYR A 468 31.99 -19.58 25.52
CA TYR A 468 30.77 -18.95 26.04
C TYR A 468 29.92 -18.34 24.91
N ILE A 469 30.54 -17.61 23.98
CA ILE A 469 29.84 -17.01 22.84
C ILE A 469 29.20 -18.09 21.95
N VAL A 470 29.95 -19.14 21.59
CA VAL A 470 29.45 -20.24 20.76
C VAL A 470 28.27 -20.96 21.42
N SER A 471 28.38 -21.26 22.72
CA SER A 471 27.33 -21.98 23.46
C SER A 471 26.07 -21.15 23.70
N ARG A 472 26.19 -19.83 23.89
CA ARG A 472 25.04 -18.95 24.12
C ARG A 472 24.29 -18.63 22.82
N MET A 473 25.00 -18.45 21.70
CA MET A 473 24.36 -18.20 20.41
C MET A 473 23.53 -19.40 19.92
N LEU A 474 23.92 -20.63 20.29
CA LEU A 474 23.11 -21.84 20.09
C LEU A 474 21.78 -21.86 20.87
N SER A 475 21.65 -21.04 21.92
CA SER A 475 20.43 -20.98 22.75
C SER A 475 19.44 -19.89 22.33
N SER A 476 19.87 -18.95 21.49
CA SER A 476 19.01 -17.87 20.98
C SER A 476 18.13 -18.29 19.80
N ASP A 477 18.29 -19.50 19.28
CA ASP A 477 17.37 -20.13 18.30
C ASP A 477 16.00 -20.52 18.92
N VAL A 478 15.77 -20.26 20.23
CA VAL A 478 14.51 -20.55 20.93
C VAL A 478 14.05 -19.32 21.73
N SER A 479 13.55 -18.30 21.05
CA SER A 479 12.49 -17.41 21.59
C SER A 479 11.82 -16.64 20.48
#